data_AF-A0ABC9XWT8-F1
#
_entry.id   AF-A0ABC9XWT8-F1
#
_cell.length_a   1.000
_cell.length_b   1.000
_cell.length_c   1.000
_cell.angle_alpha   90.00
_cell.angle_beta   90.00
_cell.angle_gamma   90.00
#
_symmetry.space_group_name_H-M   'P 1'
#
loop_
_entity.id
_entity.type
_entity.pdbx_description
1 polymer ?
#
loop_
_entity_poly.entity_id
_entity_poly.type
_entity_poly.pdbx_seq_one_letter_code
_entity_poly.pdbx_strand_id
1 'polypeptide(L)'
;MGLHPRGATTVSPSEFGLWRENGVAFVPRGGGDVPNPTVRSSRRPRADGQAGADTGYWGDTVTGPFLAFGLDTDGLRSPGKTATEISLANVTAMLHELLTGTPPGDPPEIQDPPKDQDPPRDPPCDNTSPLGPLAPLPLRVRFLPLGSARRPPARARLEGNCRLLLLGWRSLQELTPELGQLAAPGATLLVELPTFAPTLRQPQLDAFRAQATALAGASGFEPWGGPGEPLACARFRRRPQP
;
A
#
# COMPACT_ATOMS: atom_id res chain seq x y z
N MET A 1 21.88 -13.57 -2.35
CA MET A 1 20.69 -12.88 -2.90
C MET A 1 21.13 -11.44 -3.13
N GLY A 2 21.26 -11.00 -4.38
CA GLY A 2 21.67 -9.62 -4.67
C GLY A 2 20.46 -8.70 -4.57
N LEU A 3 20.58 -7.59 -3.86
CA LEU A 3 19.55 -6.54 -3.88
C LEU A 3 19.70 -5.76 -5.19
N HIS A 4 18.60 -5.59 -5.91
CA HIS A 4 18.60 -4.83 -7.17
C HIS A 4 18.00 -3.43 -6.93
N PRO A 5 18.63 -2.37 -7.43
CA PRO A 5 18.08 -1.02 -7.30
C PRO A 5 16.77 -0.92 -8.10
N ARG A 6 15.70 -0.43 -7.45
CA ARG A 6 14.35 -0.29 -8.04
C ARG A 6 13.72 1.07 -7.76
N GLY A 7 14.53 2.12 -7.66
CA GLY A 7 14.06 3.49 -7.37
C GLY A 7 13.78 3.77 -5.90
N ALA A 8 13.94 2.79 -5.01
CA ALA A 8 13.84 2.97 -3.56
C ALA A 8 15.11 3.62 -2.98
N THR A 9 15.27 4.94 -3.18
CA THR A 9 16.47 5.71 -2.75
C THR A 9 16.33 6.36 -1.39
N THR A 10 15.09 6.54 -0.90
CA THR A 10 14.77 7.22 0.36
C THR A 10 14.64 6.29 1.57
N VAL A 11 14.53 4.97 1.36
CA VAL A 11 14.39 4.00 2.46
C VAL A 11 15.78 3.69 3.01
N SER A 12 16.03 4.02 4.29
CA SER A 12 17.32 3.68 4.90
C SER A 12 17.44 2.15 5.09
N PRO A 13 18.62 1.56 4.84
CA PRO A 13 18.86 0.16 5.15
C PRO A 13 18.58 -0.20 6.62
N SER A 14 18.79 0.75 7.54
CA SER A 14 18.51 0.60 8.97
C SER A 14 17.02 0.51 9.28
N GLU A 15 16.17 1.36 8.70
CA GLU A 15 14.70 1.29 8.90
C GLU A 15 14.14 0.00 8.30
N PHE A 16 14.63 -0.39 7.11
CA PHE A 16 14.24 -1.65 6.49
C PHE A 16 14.66 -2.86 7.32
N GLY A 17 15.89 -2.85 7.84
CA GLY A 17 16.41 -3.89 8.74
C GLY A 17 15.61 -3.99 10.03
N LEU A 18 15.33 -2.86 10.67
CA LEU A 18 14.54 -2.78 11.90
C LEU A 18 13.15 -3.40 11.69
N TRP A 19 12.43 -3.02 10.62
CA TRP A 19 11.15 -3.62 10.29
C TRP A 19 11.23 -5.13 10.03
N ARG A 20 12.27 -5.60 9.32
CA ARG A 20 12.48 -7.04 9.10
C ARG A 20 12.67 -7.80 10.41
N GLU A 21 13.27 -7.17 11.41
CA GLU A 21 13.54 -7.79 12.71
C GLU A 21 12.32 -7.71 13.65
N ASN A 22 11.71 -6.55 13.77
CA ASN A 22 10.69 -6.28 14.79
C ASN A 22 9.26 -6.19 14.24
N GLY A 23 9.05 -6.14 12.93
CA GLY A 23 7.72 -6.05 12.30
C GLY A 23 7.01 -4.72 12.44
N VAL A 24 7.65 -3.74 13.08
CA VAL A 24 7.16 -2.39 13.25
C VAL A 24 7.56 -1.59 12.03
N ALA A 25 6.57 -1.31 11.18
CA ALA A 25 6.80 -0.61 9.93
C ALA A 25 6.69 0.91 10.07
N PHE A 26 6.21 1.45 11.17
CA PHE A 26 6.18 2.90 11.42
C PHE A 26 6.32 3.05 12.92
N VAL A 27 7.16 3.98 13.40
CA VAL A 27 7.23 4.32 14.82
C VAL A 27 6.52 5.67 15.00
N PRO A 28 5.28 5.71 15.53
CA PRO A 28 4.62 6.96 15.81
C PRO A 28 5.40 7.76 16.85
N ARG A 29 5.48 9.09 16.67
CA ARG A 29 5.89 10.02 17.73
C ARG A 29 4.80 10.00 18.82
N GLY A 30 4.88 9.05 19.75
CA GLY A 30 3.84 8.85 20.78
C GLY A 30 3.80 7.46 21.40
N GLY A 31 4.47 6.47 20.79
CA GLY A 31 4.63 5.13 21.36
C GLY A 31 3.37 4.28 21.30
N GLY A 32 3.49 3.10 20.70
CA GLY A 32 2.41 2.13 20.66
C GLY A 32 2.46 1.23 19.43
N ASP A 33 3.57 0.52 19.23
CA ASP A 33 3.61 -0.51 18.20
C ASP A 33 3.74 -1.88 18.84
N VAL A 34 2.73 -2.71 18.61
CA VAL A 34 2.79 -4.13 18.87
C VAL A 34 3.06 -4.81 17.54
N PRO A 35 4.20 -5.50 17.36
CA PRO A 35 4.44 -6.32 16.19
C PRO A 35 3.29 -7.28 15.97
N ASN A 36 2.90 -7.55 14.72
CA ASN A 36 1.96 -8.65 14.47
C ASN A 36 2.74 -9.98 14.48
N PRO A 37 2.67 -10.82 15.52
CA PRO A 37 3.47 -12.05 15.57
C PRO A 37 2.99 -13.09 14.54
N THR A 38 1.74 -12.99 14.06
CA THR A 38 1.14 -13.98 13.14
C THR A 38 1.77 -13.97 11.74
N VAL A 39 2.42 -12.87 11.36
CA VAL A 39 3.10 -12.73 10.05
C VAL A 39 4.63 -12.87 10.15
N ARG A 40 5.13 -13.17 11.35
CA ARG A 40 6.55 -13.49 11.56
C ARG A 40 6.87 -14.86 10.96
N SER A 41 8.00 -14.97 10.30
CA SER A 41 8.46 -16.15 9.58
C SER A 41 9.97 -16.36 9.75
N SER A 42 10.40 -17.62 9.65
CA SER A 42 11.81 -17.98 9.66
C SER A 42 12.37 -17.96 8.24
N ARG A 43 13.53 -17.31 8.06
CA ARG A 43 14.20 -17.17 6.75
C ARG A 43 14.56 -18.52 6.10
N ARG A 44 14.67 -19.58 6.90
CA ARG A 44 14.80 -20.99 6.47
C ARG A 44 14.23 -21.91 7.56
N PRO A 45 13.45 -22.94 7.24
CA PRO A 45 13.35 -24.10 8.13
C PRO A 45 14.75 -24.75 8.21
N ARG A 46 15.21 -25.10 9.41
CA ARG A 46 16.40 -25.95 9.52
C ARG A 46 16.04 -27.33 8.94
N ALA A 47 17.05 -28.04 8.42
CA ALA A 47 16.86 -29.39 7.88
C ALA A 47 16.35 -30.41 8.91
N ASP A 48 16.45 -30.08 10.20
CA ASP A 48 15.97 -30.83 11.35
C ASP A 48 14.50 -30.52 11.75
N GLY A 49 13.80 -29.66 10.99
CA GLY A 49 12.43 -29.24 11.29
C GLY A 49 12.30 -28.19 12.39
N GLN A 50 13.40 -27.72 12.98
CA GLN A 50 13.42 -26.63 13.95
C GLN A 50 13.30 -25.27 13.24
N ALA A 51 12.74 -24.28 13.94
CA ALA A 51 12.73 -22.90 13.47
C ALA A 51 14.18 -22.41 13.27
N GLY A 52 14.49 -21.84 12.09
CA GLY A 52 15.81 -21.25 11.83
C GLY A 52 16.14 -20.10 12.77
N ALA A 53 17.44 -19.87 13.01
CA ALA A 53 17.93 -18.83 13.93
C ALA A 53 17.52 -17.40 13.51
N ASP A 54 17.31 -17.17 12.21
CA ASP A 54 16.87 -15.89 11.66
C ASP A 54 15.34 -15.85 11.58
N THR A 55 14.69 -15.41 12.67
CA THR A 55 13.23 -15.18 12.73
C THR A 55 12.90 -13.70 12.57
N GLY A 56 12.01 -13.36 11.65
CA GLY A 56 11.62 -11.98 11.39
C GLY A 56 10.45 -11.88 10.42
N TYR A 57 10.25 -10.73 9.79
CA TYR A 57 9.10 -10.46 8.93
C TYR A 57 9.49 -10.71 7.46
N TRP A 58 9.64 -11.99 7.10
CA TRP A 58 10.18 -12.45 5.81
C TRP A 58 9.15 -13.10 4.86
N GLY A 59 7.92 -13.30 5.33
CA GLY A 59 6.88 -14.13 4.70
C GLY A 59 5.95 -13.31 3.81
N ASP A 60 4.64 -13.35 4.07
CA ASP A 60 3.62 -12.70 3.23
C ASP A 60 3.79 -11.19 3.10
N THR A 61 4.41 -10.54 4.08
CA THR A 61 4.84 -9.15 4.00
C THR A 61 6.23 -9.07 3.38
N VAL A 62 6.36 -9.45 2.10
CA VAL A 62 7.66 -9.42 1.39
C VAL A 62 8.16 -7.98 1.25
N THR A 63 7.24 -7.05 1.06
CA THR A 63 7.47 -5.61 0.88
C THR A 63 6.74 -4.86 1.98
N GLY A 64 7.48 -4.22 2.88
CA GLY A 64 6.91 -3.35 3.90
C GLY A 64 6.31 -2.08 3.25
N PRO A 65 5.45 -1.35 3.97
CA PRO A 65 4.76 -0.18 3.44
C PRO A 65 5.73 0.94 3.00
N PHE A 66 6.96 0.96 3.51
CA PHE A 66 8.03 1.86 3.07
C PHE A 66 8.41 1.73 1.60
N LEU A 67 8.43 0.51 1.08
CA LEU A 67 8.78 0.28 -0.33
C LEU A 67 7.58 0.57 -1.23
N ALA A 68 6.37 0.35 -0.71
CA ALA A 68 5.15 0.57 -1.47
C ALA A 68 4.75 2.04 -1.57
N PHE A 69 4.89 2.77 -0.46
CA PHE A 69 4.39 4.14 -0.29
C PHE A 69 5.43 5.11 0.27
N GLY A 70 6.56 4.64 0.80
CA GLY A 70 7.61 5.50 1.38
C GLY A 70 8.64 5.99 0.35
N LEU A 71 8.36 5.82 -0.94
CA LEU A 71 9.20 6.33 -2.00
C LEU A 71 8.79 7.75 -2.36
N ASP A 72 9.78 8.61 -2.52
CA ASP A 72 9.58 9.97 -3.02
C ASP A 72 9.14 9.89 -4.48
N THR A 73 7.86 10.19 -4.72
CA THR A 73 7.29 10.38 -6.05
C THR A 73 7.17 11.87 -6.29
N ASP A 74 7.81 12.36 -7.35
CA ASP A 74 7.70 13.72 -7.87
C ASP A 74 8.20 14.86 -6.96
N GLY A 75 9.44 14.76 -6.48
CA GLY A 75 10.19 15.95 -6.05
C GLY A 75 9.86 16.46 -4.65
N LEU A 76 9.15 15.68 -3.83
CA LEU A 76 9.01 15.88 -2.39
C LEU A 76 10.30 15.48 -1.63
N ARG A 77 11.45 15.82 -2.21
CA ARG A 77 12.73 15.89 -1.51
C ARG A 77 12.68 17.03 -0.51
N SER A 78 11.97 16.83 0.59
CA SER A 78 12.19 17.62 1.79
C SER A 78 13.32 16.93 2.55
N PRO A 79 14.52 17.54 2.64
CA PRO A 79 15.59 17.00 3.46
C PRO A 79 15.06 16.76 4.88
N GLY A 80 15.28 15.56 5.43
CA GLY A 80 14.91 15.23 6.82
C GLY A 80 13.55 14.57 7.04
N LYS A 81 12.73 14.32 5.99
CA LYS A 81 11.51 13.51 6.14
C LYS A 81 11.82 12.02 6.24
N THR A 82 11.21 11.37 7.21
CA THR A 82 11.28 9.93 7.43
C THR A 82 10.43 9.17 6.40
N ALA A 83 10.75 7.89 6.15
CA ALA A 83 9.94 7.05 5.27
C ALA A 83 8.48 6.89 5.78
N THR A 84 8.27 7.05 7.10
CA THR A 84 6.94 7.15 7.73
C THR A 84 6.16 8.37 7.25
N GLU A 85 6.76 9.56 7.32
CA GLU A 85 6.12 10.81 6.91
C GLU A 85 5.81 10.80 5.40
N ILE A 86 6.72 10.26 4.59
CA ILE A 86 6.51 10.08 3.14
C ILE A 86 5.36 9.10 2.88
N SER A 87 5.34 7.95 3.56
CA SER A 87 4.27 6.96 3.39
C SER A 87 2.91 7.52 3.77
N LEU A 88 2.82 8.27 4.88
CA LEU A 88 1.59 8.92 5.31
C LEU A 88 1.10 9.93 4.27
N ALA A 89 1.99 10.77 3.75
CA ALA A 89 1.66 11.76 2.72
C ALA A 89 1.14 11.07 1.44
N ASN A 90 1.85 10.05 0.96
CA ASN A 90 1.49 9.33 -0.27
C ASN A 90 0.17 8.56 -0.14
N VAL A 91 -0.06 7.88 0.98
CA VAL A 91 -1.33 7.19 1.25
C VAL A 91 -2.47 8.20 1.38
N THR A 92 -2.24 9.32 2.07
CA THR A 92 -3.26 10.37 2.22
C THR A 92 -3.63 10.99 0.88
N ALA A 93 -2.63 11.31 0.05
CA ALA A 93 -2.84 11.83 -1.29
C ALA A 93 -3.63 10.86 -2.17
N MET A 94 -3.28 9.57 -2.13
CA MET A 94 -4.00 8.51 -2.83
C MET A 94 -5.45 8.41 -2.35
N LEU A 95 -5.69 8.38 -1.05
CA LEU A 95 -7.05 8.29 -0.49
C LEU A 95 -7.87 9.53 -0.85
N HIS A 96 -7.28 10.72 -0.80
CA HIS A 96 -7.92 11.96 -1.24
C HIS A 96 -8.34 11.86 -2.71
N GLU A 97 -7.42 11.47 -3.59
CA GLU A 97 -7.71 11.32 -5.02
C GLU A 97 -8.81 10.28 -5.28
N LEU A 98 -8.79 9.15 -4.58
CA LEU A 98 -9.84 8.13 -4.71
C LEU A 98 -11.21 8.62 -4.22
N LEU A 99 -11.25 9.54 -3.25
CA LEU A 99 -12.48 10.09 -2.70
C LEU A 99 -13.03 11.25 -3.53
N THR A 100 -12.17 12.17 -3.99
CA THR A 100 -12.58 13.40 -4.68
C THR A 100 -12.50 13.29 -6.20
N GLY A 101 -11.76 12.32 -6.72
CA GLY A 101 -11.42 12.22 -8.15
C GLY A 101 -10.38 13.23 -8.61
N THR A 102 -9.76 13.98 -7.69
CA THR A 102 -8.75 15.00 -7.99
C THR A 102 -7.50 14.79 -7.13
N PRO A 103 -6.28 14.97 -7.69
CA PRO A 103 -5.09 14.98 -6.87
C PRO A 103 -5.20 16.08 -5.81
N PRO A 104 -4.62 15.89 -4.61
CA PRO A 104 -4.50 16.99 -3.66
C PRO A 104 -3.73 18.14 -4.33
N GLY A 105 -4.13 19.39 -4.05
CA GLY A 105 -3.36 20.55 -4.47
C GLY A 105 -1.95 20.54 -3.84
N ASP A 106 -1.01 21.27 -4.43
CA ASP A 106 0.33 21.38 -3.89
C ASP A 106 0.27 21.77 -2.39
N PRO A 107 1.02 21.10 -1.51
CA PRO A 107 1.08 21.50 -0.12
C PRO A 107 1.50 22.97 -0.05
N PRO A 108 0.91 23.80 0.84
CA PRO A 108 1.45 25.14 1.06
C PRO A 108 2.93 24.99 1.43
N GLU A 109 3.78 25.74 0.75
CA GLU A 109 5.21 25.79 0.99
C GLU A 109 5.43 26.15 2.47
N ILE A 110 5.82 25.16 3.28
CA ILE A 110 6.13 25.39 4.68
C ILE A 110 7.42 26.20 4.68
N GLN A 111 7.29 27.51 4.85
CA GLN A 111 8.43 28.40 5.03
C GLN A 111 9.21 27.92 6.26
N ASP A 112 10.50 27.66 6.08
CA ASP A 112 11.39 27.33 7.19
C ASP A 112 11.21 28.38 8.29
N PRO A 113 10.99 27.97 9.55
CA PRO A 113 10.87 28.93 10.64
C PRO A 113 12.16 29.75 10.74
N PRO A 114 12.08 31.05 11.10
CA PRO A 114 13.24 31.91 11.26
C PRO A 114 14.28 31.27 12.20
N LYS A 115 15.56 31.32 11.83
CA LYS A 115 16.69 30.65 12.50
C LYS A 115 16.96 31.03 13.97
N ASP A 116 16.18 31.93 14.55
CA ASP A 116 16.40 32.49 15.89
C ASP A 116 15.25 32.22 16.88
N GLN A 117 14.46 31.17 16.68
CA GLN A 117 13.48 30.74 17.68
C GLN A 117 13.96 29.46 18.36
N ASP A 118 13.89 29.45 19.70
CA ASP A 118 14.10 28.26 20.53
C ASP A 118 13.32 27.08 19.94
N PRO A 119 13.87 25.85 19.98
CA PRO A 119 13.18 24.67 19.46
C PRO A 119 11.78 24.63 20.07
N PRO A 120 10.71 24.55 19.26
CA PRO A 120 9.36 24.42 19.80
C PRO A 120 9.35 23.20 20.73
N ARG A 121 9.03 23.40 22.01
CA ARG A 121 8.60 22.30 22.88
C ARG A 121 7.45 21.64 22.16
N ASP A 122 7.65 20.37 21.79
CA ASP A 122 6.74 19.45 21.11
C ASP A 122 5.66 20.12 20.26
N PRO A 123 5.66 19.97 18.91
CA PRO A 123 4.60 20.54 18.10
C PRO A 123 3.26 20.11 18.74
N PRO A 124 2.36 21.06 19.04
CA PRO A 124 1.05 20.70 19.56
C PRO A 124 0.51 19.65 18.61
N CYS A 125 0.00 18.53 19.15
CA CYS A 125 -0.63 17.49 18.36
C CYS A 125 -1.68 18.17 17.48
N ASP A 126 -1.29 18.48 16.25
CA ASP A 126 -2.10 19.24 15.33
C ASP A 126 -3.17 18.24 14.92
N ASN A 127 -4.34 18.37 15.55
CA ASN A 127 -5.53 17.54 15.31
C ASN A 127 -6.08 17.74 13.89
N THR A 128 -5.38 18.49 13.04
CA THR A 128 -5.50 18.53 11.59
C THR A 128 -5.01 17.20 11.01
N SER A 129 -5.83 16.17 11.17
CA SER A 129 -5.72 14.97 10.34
C SER A 129 -5.56 15.44 8.88
N PRO A 130 -4.56 14.96 8.13
CA PRO A 130 -4.33 15.41 6.76
C PRO A 130 -5.48 15.01 5.81
N LEU A 131 -6.46 14.25 6.31
CA LEU A 131 -7.74 13.96 5.68
C LEU A 131 -8.84 15.02 5.95
N GLY A 132 -8.55 16.10 6.67
CA GLY A 132 -9.51 17.13 7.03
C GLY A 132 -10.60 16.65 8.01
N PRO A 133 -11.80 17.27 8.02
CA PRO A 133 -12.91 16.93 8.89
C PRO A 133 -13.65 15.67 8.40
N LEU A 134 -12.91 14.60 8.07
CA LEU A 134 -13.46 13.25 8.16
C LEU A 134 -13.68 12.95 9.65
N ALA A 135 -14.63 13.69 10.26
CA ALA A 135 -15.28 13.34 11.51
C ALA A 135 -15.55 11.84 11.47
N PRO A 136 -15.37 11.10 12.57
CA PRO A 136 -15.34 9.65 12.54
C PRO A 136 -16.56 9.13 11.78
N LEU A 137 -16.34 8.78 10.52
CA LEU A 137 -17.39 8.20 9.70
C LEU A 137 -17.73 6.89 10.40
N PRO A 138 -19.01 6.52 10.53
CA PRO A 138 -19.38 5.25 11.13
C PRO A 138 -18.71 4.11 10.36
N LEU A 139 -17.57 3.65 10.87
CA LEU A 139 -16.76 2.62 10.23
C LEU A 139 -17.38 1.26 10.56
N ARG A 140 -17.82 0.56 9.52
CA ARG A 140 -18.26 -0.83 9.64
C ARG A 140 -17.25 -1.72 8.94
N VAL A 141 -16.42 -2.39 9.73
CA VAL A 141 -15.51 -3.43 9.23
C VAL A 141 -16.24 -4.76 9.25
N ARG A 142 -16.18 -5.50 8.14
CA ARG A 142 -16.73 -6.86 8.03
C ARG A 142 -15.64 -7.80 7.54
N PHE A 143 -15.33 -8.81 8.36
CA PHE A 143 -14.45 -9.90 7.96
C PHE A 143 -15.28 -10.97 7.26
N LEU A 144 -14.86 -11.34 6.05
CA LEU A 144 -15.47 -12.43 5.31
C LEU A 144 -14.61 -13.69 5.47
N PRO A 145 -15.20 -14.88 5.62
CA PRO A 145 -14.45 -16.13 5.55
C PRO A 145 -13.66 -16.24 4.24
N LEU A 146 -12.53 -16.95 4.27
CA LEU A 146 -11.72 -17.18 3.07
C LEU A 146 -12.54 -17.82 1.95
N GLY A 147 -12.36 -17.32 0.72
CA GLY A 147 -13.10 -17.79 -0.46
C GLY A 147 -14.56 -17.32 -0.55
N SER A 148 -15.05 -16.50 0.39
CA SER A 148 -16.45 -16.02 0.36
C SER A 148 -16.77 -15.15 -0.85
N ALA A 149 -15.78 -14.49 -1.46
CA ALA A 149 -15.96 -13.73 -2.69
C ALA A 149 -16.49 -14.59 -3.85
N ARG A 150 -16.21 -15.90 -3.84
CA ARG A 150 -16.68 -16.88 -4.83
C ARG A 150 -18.05 -17.48 -4.47
N ARG A 151 -18.56 -17.23 -3.25
CA ARG A 151 -19.80 -17.84 -2.76
C ARG A 151 -21.01 -16.91 -3.02
N PRO A 152 -22.08 -17.38 -3.66
CA PRO A 152 -23.25 -16.56 -4.03
C PRO A 152 -23.88 -15.73 -2.90
N PRO A 153 -24.06 -16.23 -1.66
CA PRO A 153 -24.81 -15.50 -0.63
C PRO A 153 -24.10 -14.24 -0.13
N ALA A 154 -22.78 -14.31 0.02
CA ALA A 154 -21.97 -13.16 0.44
C ALA A 154 -21.81 -12.16 -0.71
N ARG A 155 -21.69 -12.68 -1.94
CA ARG A 155 -21.54 -11.92 -3.17
C ARG A 155 -22.77 -11.09 -3.52
N ALA A 156 -23.97 -11.65 -3.41
CA ALA A 156 -25.23 -10.96 -3.77
C ALA A 156 -25.46 -9.63 -3.03
N ARG A 157 -24.92 -9.48 -1.80
CA ARG A 157 -25.02 -8.23 -1.03
C ARG A 157 -23.99 -7.18 -1.43
N LEU A 158 -22.92 -7.59 -2.09
CA LEU A 158 -21.78 -6.74 -2.48
C LEU A 158 -21.79 -6.41 -3.97
N GLU A 159 -22.53 -7.17 -4.76
CA GLU A 159 -22.67 -7.00 -6.20
C GLU A 159 -23.07 -5.57 -6.57
N GLY A 160 -22.32 -4.95 -7.47
CA GLY A 160 -22.52 -3.57 -7.91
C GLY A 160 -22.32 -2.49 -6.84
N ASN A 161 -21.87 -2.83 -5.63
CA ASN A 161 -21.80 -1.89 -4.50
C ASN A 161 -20.36 -1.52 -4.08
N CYS A 162 -19.33 -2.21 -4.59
CA CYS A 162 -17.94 -1.91 -4.26
C CYS A 162 -17.41 -0.79 -5.16
N ARG A 163 -17.15 0.39 -4.57
CA ARG A 163 -16.49 1.51 -5.27
C ARG A 163 -14.98 1.37 -5.40
N LEU A 164 -14.36 0.61 -4.50
CA LEU A 164 -12.94 0.32 -4.49
C LEU A 164 -12.75 -1.18 -4.25
N LEU A 165 -11.95 -1.81 -5.10
CA LEU A 165 -11.43 -3.16 -4.91
C LEU A 165 -9.92 -3.07 -4.75
N LEU A 166 -9.37 -3.69 -3.71
CA LEU A 166 -7.93 -3.78 -3.49
C LEU A 166 -7.54 -5.24 -3.46
N LEU A 167 -6.61 -5.63 -4.34
CA LEU A 167 -6.09 -6.98 -4.43
C LEU A 167 -4.60 -7.00 -4.11
N GLY A 168 -4.21 -7.86 -3.16
CA GLY A 168 -2.80 -8.16 -2.93
C GLY A 168 -2.21 -8.97 -4.07
N TRP A 169 -0.90 -8.83 -4.32
CA TRP A 169 -0.26 -9.42 -5.51
C TRP A 169 -0.31 -10.96 -5.52
N ARG A 170 -0.29 -11.59 -4.34
CA ARG A 170 -0.45 -13.05 -4.18
C ARG A 170 -1.89 -13.54 -4.43
N SER A 171 -2.85 -12.63 -4.44
CA SER A 171 -4.27 -12.90 -4.68
C SER A 171 -4.69 -12.58 -6.10
N LEU A 172 -3.75 -12.35 -7.03
CA LEU A 172 -4.09 -11.98 -8.41
C LEU A 172 -5.02 -13.01 -9.09
N GLN A 173 -4.89 -14.29 -8.77
CA GLN A 173 -5.74 -15.38 -9.29
C GLN A 173 -7.20 -15.30 -8.81
N GLU A 174 -7.50 -14.49 -7.80
CA GLU A 174 -8.86 -14.22 -7.35
C GLU A 174 -9.57 -13.17 -8.22
N LEU A 175 -8.83 -12.46 -9.09
CA LEU A 175 -9.40 -11.52 -10.05
C LEU A 175 -10.09 -12.27 -11.18
N THR A 176 -11.36 -12.59 -10.97
CA THR A 176 -12.21 -13.24 -11.97
C THR A 176 -13.35 -12.31 -12.41
N PRO A 177 -14.02 -12.58 -13.55
CA PRO A 177 -15.21 -11.85 -13.96
C PRO A 177 -16.28 -11.81 -12.87
N GLU A 178 -16.38 -12.86 -12.05
CA GLU A 178 -17.31 -12.92 -10.94
C GLU A 178 -16.98 -11.90 -9.84
N LEU A 179 -15.71 -11.77 -9.48
CA LEU A 179 -15.25 -10.74 -8.56
C LEU A 179 -15.49 -9.34 -9.16
N GLY A 180 -15.30 -9.20 -10.48
CA GLY A 180 -15.57 -7.96 -11.21
C GLY A 180 -17.02 -7.49 -11.12
N GLN A 181 -18.00 -8.37 -10.90
CA GLN A 181 -19.41 -7.98 -10.68
C GLN A 181 -19.65 -7.30 -9.33
N LEU A 182 -18.71 -7.40 -8.38
CA LEU A 182 -18.78 -6.63 -7.13
C LEU A 182 -18.60 -5.13 -7.37
N ALA A 183 -17.89 -4.75 -8.43
CA ALA A 183 -17.61 -3.36 -8.72
C ALA A 183 -18.87 -2.59 -9.13
N ALA A 184 -19.08 -1.47 -8.45
CA ALA A 184 -20.02 -0.45 -8.88
C ALA A 184 -19.57 0.18 -10.21
N PRO A 185 -20.49 0.80 -10.99
CA PRO A 185 -20.10 1.61 -12.14
C PRO A 185 -19.05 2.66 -11.77
N GLY A 186 -17.98 2.76 -12.57
CA GLY A 186 -16.88 3.69 -12.32
C GLY A 186 -15.97 3.35 -11.13
N ALA A 187 -16.14 2.20 -10.49
CA ALA A 187 -15.29 1.74 -9.39
C ALA A 187 -13.81 1.63 -9.79
N THR A 188 -12.94 1.79 -8.80
CA THR A 188 -11.50 1.63 -8.95
C THR A 188 -11.06 0.24 -8.50
N LEU A 189 -10.17 -0.38 -9.27
CA LEU A 189 -9.44 -1.58 -8.88
C LEU A 189 -7.96 -1.22 -8.70
N LEU A 190 -7.43 -1.52 -7.51
CA LEU A 190 -6.01 -1.44 -7.19
C LEU A 190 -5.44 -2.84 -7.06
N VAL A 191 -4.42 -3.14 -7.85
CA VAL A 191 -3.68 -4.40 -7.79
C VAL A 191 -2.28 -4.10 -7.27
N GLU A 192 -1.94 -4.62 -6.10
CA GLU A 192 -0.57 -4.58 -5.58
C GLU A 192 0.38 -5.30 -6.56
N LEU A 193 1.54 -4.70 -6.79
CA LEU A 193 2.58 -5.22 -7.66
C LEU A 193 3.77 -5.69 -6.83
N PRO A 194 4.40 -6.82 -7.18
CA PRO A 194 5.56 -7.32 -6.46
C PRO A 194 6.85 -6.59 -6.86
N THR A 195 6.75 -5.31 -7.19
CA THR A 195 7.84 -4.51 -7.73
C THR A 195 9.05 -4.51 -6.80
N PHE A 196 8.88 -4.63 -5.49
CA PHE A 196 10.01 -4.69 -4.55
C PHE A 196 10.27 -6.09 -3.98
N ALA A 197 9.67 -7.14 -4.55
CA ALA A 197 9.97 -8.52 -4.17
C ALA A 197 11.42 -8.87 -4.54
N PRO A 198 12.31 -9.19 -3.55
CA PRO A 198 13.73 -9.39 -3.79
C PRO A 198 14.05 -10.61 -4.68
N THR A 199 13.14 -11.58 -4.73
CA THR A 199 13.32 -12.84 -5.45
C THR A 199 12.91 -12.76 -6.92
N LEU A 200 12.13 -11.75 -7.31
CA LEU A 200 11.64 -11.61 -8.68
C LEU A 200 12.61 -10.78 -9.52
N ARG A 201 12.72 -11.08 -10.81
CA ARG A 201 13.53 -10.34 -11.79
C ARG A 201 12.64 -9.54 -12.74
N GLN A 202 13.22 -8.58 -13.46
CA GLN A 202 12.47 -7.70 -14.37
C GLN A 202 11.50 -8.45 -15.32
N PRO A 203 11.91 -9.55 -16.00
CA PRO A 203 10.98 -10.28 -16.87
C PRO A 203 9.78 -10.88 -16.13
N GLN A 204 9.95 -11.27 -14.87
CA GLN A 204 8.86 -11.81 -14.04
C GLN A 204 7.92 -10.70 -13.56
N LEU A 205 8.44 -9.50 -13.29
CA LEU A 205 7.63 -8.33 -12.95
C LEU A 205 6.80 -7.88 -14.15
N ASP A 206 7.41 -7.83 -15.34
CA ASP A 206 6.74 -7.43 -16.57
C ASP A 206 5.65 -8.44 -16.94
N ALA A 207 5.95 -9.74 -16.84
CA ALA A 207 4.97 -10.80 -17.02
C ALA A 207 3.81 -10.69 -16.02
N PHE A 208 4.10 -10.38 -14.75
CA PHE A 208 3.06 -10.16 -13.74
C PHE A 208 2.19 -8.96 -14.08
N ARG A 209 2.77 -7.82 -14.50
CA ARG A 209 2.02 -6.64 -14.92
C ARG A 209 1.11 -6.94 -16.11
N ALA A 210 1.64 -7.64 -17.13
CA ALA A 210 0.85 -8.07 -18.28
C ALA A 210 -0.31 -9.00 -17.88
N GLN A 211 -0.05 -9.95 -16.99
CA GLN A 211 -1.08 -10.84 -16.45
C GLN A 211 -2.15 -10.08 -15.66
N ALA A 212 -1.75 -9.13 -14.83
CA ALA A 212 -2.68 -8.29 -14.08
C ALA A 212 -3.60 -7.47 -15.00
N THR A 213 -3.03 -6.85 -16.02
CA THR A 213 -3.79 -6.11 -17.04
C THR A 213 -4.77 -7.02 -17.79
N ALA A 214 -4.34 -8.22 -18.18
CA ALA A 214 -5.21 -9.18 -18.87
C ALA A 214 -6.41 -9.62 -18.00
N LEU A 215 -6.16 -9.96 -16.74
CA LEU A 215 -7.22 -10.37 -15.79
C LEU A 215 -8.16 -9.22 -15.44
N ALA A 216 -7.63 -8.01 -15.27
CA ALA A 216 -8.44 -6.81 -15.06
C ALA A 216 -9.35 -6.53 -16.28
N GLY A 217 -8.79 -6.64 -17.50
CA GLY A 217 -9.53 -6.52 -18.75
C GLY A 217 -10.65 -7.55 -18.89
N ALA A 218 -10.35 -8.82 -18.64
CA ALA A 218 -11.33 -9.91 -18.64
C ALA A 218 -12.43 -9.70 -17.59
N SER A 219 -12.09 -9.04 -16.48
CA SER A 219 -13.01 -8.69 -15.41
C SER A 219 -13.75 -7.37 -15.67
N GLY A 220 -13.58 -6.72 -16.83
CA GLY A 220 -14.27 -5.51 -17.28
C GLY A 220 -13.73 -4.20 -16.72
N PHE A 221 -12.45 -4.17 -16.36
CA PHE A 221 -11.72 -2.95 -16.00
C PHE A 221 -10.77 -2.55 -17.14
N GLU A 222 -10.38 -1.28 -17.14
CA GLU A 222 -9.35 -0.75 -18.05
C GLU A 222 -8.27 0.00 -17.28
N PRO A 223 -7.02 0.03 -17.76
CA PRO A 223 -5.94 0.76 -17.11
C PRO A 223 -6.34 2.22 -16.87
N TRP A 224 -6.07 2.74 -15.67
CA TRP A 224 -6.47 4.09 -15.27
C TRP A 224 -5.38 4.77 -14.43
N GLY A 225 -4.65 5.69 -15.06
CA GLY A 225 -3.60 6.49 -14.43
C GLY A 225 -2.83 7.32 -15.44
N GLY A 226 -2.03 8.27 -14.95
CA GLY A 226 -1.13 9.13 -15.74
C GLY A 226 0.35 8.88 -15.44
N PRO A 227 1.28 9.66 -16.01
CA PRO A 227 2.68 9.63 -15.58
C PRO A 227 2.77 9.89 -14.06
N GLY A 228 3.50 9.03 -13.33
CA GLY A 228 3.60 9.09 -11.86
C GLY A 228 2.82 8.01 -11.10
N GLU A 229 2.30 6.96 -11.75
CA GLU A 229 1.65 5.85 -11.03
C GLU A 229 2.57 5.25 -9.94
N PRO A 230 2.03 4.94 -8.74
CA PRO A 230 2.83 4.36 -7.67
C PRO A 230 3.46 3.04 -8.13
N LEU A 231 4.78 2.91 -7.97
CA LEU A 231 5.52 1.74 -8.45
C LEU A 231 5.01 0.41 -7.88
N ALA A 232 4.32 0.45 -6.75
CA ALA A 232 3.82 -0.70 -6.02
C ALA A 232 2.36 -1.09 -6.33
N CYS A 233 1.63 -0.33 -7.15
CA CYS A 233 0.27 -0.72 -7.53
C CYS A 233 -0.04 -0.39 -9.00
N ALA A 234 -0.80 -1.27 -9.65
CA ALA A 234 -1.45 -0.98 -10.92
C ALA A 234 -2.89 -0.54 -10.65
N ARG A 235 -3.34 0.48 -11.38
CA ARG A 235 -4.67 1.08 -11.22
C ARG A 235 -5.53 0.78 -12.43
N PHE A 236 -6.78 0.43 -12.18
CA PHE A 236 -7.77 0.19 -13.22
C PHE A 236 -9.10 0.81 -12.83
N ARG A 237 -9.91 1.17 -13.82
CA ARG A 237 -11.26 1.71 -13.64
C ARG A 237 -12.30 0.83 -14.31
N ARG A 238 -13.43 0.66 -13.65
CA ARG A 238 -14.58 -0.09 -14.18
C ARG A 238 -15.16 0.68 -15.35
N ARG A 239 -15.30 0.02 -16.50
CA ARG A 239 -15.97 0.63 -17.66
C ARG A 239 -17.39 1.04 -17.28
N PRO A 240 -17.86 2.23 -17.69
CA PRO A 240 -19.27 2.56 -17.63
C PRO A 240 -20.06 1.50 -18.41
N GLN A 241 -21.16 0.99 -17.86
CA GLN A 241 -22.11 0.24 -18.68
C GLN A 241 -22.77 1.21 -19.66
N PRO A 242 -22.91 0.84 -20.94
CA PRO A 242 -23.65 1.64 -21.92
C PRO A 242 -25.14 1.75 -21.58
#